data_AF-A0A1H1RAZ0-F1
#
_entry.id   AF-A0A1H1RAZ0-F1
#
_cell.length_a   1.000
_cell.length_b   1.000
_cell.length_c   1.000
_cell.angle_alpha   90.00
_cell.angle_beta   90.00
_cell.angle_gamma   90.00
#
_symmetry.space_group_name_H-M   'P 1'
#
loop_
_entity.id
_entity.type
_entity.pdbx_description
1 polymer ?
#
loop_
_entity_poly.entity_id
_entity_poly.type
_entity_poly.pdbx_seq_one_letter_code
_entity_poly.pdbx_strand_id
1 'polypeptide(L)'
;MGIVKYALVLVLWVVAVTAQAELKFPPLTGRVVDNAQMIEPTVREQLTQQLQAHEASTGEQLVVVTLADLQGTDIADFGYQLGRAWGIGQKDKNNGALLIVARDERKLRIEVGYGLEDRLTDAQSSVIINQVITPAFKTGNFSKGISDGVAAMLVVLGGNPLDEPSTVYESSGSEESDFISRHPGLFIFLVMLFIVTVFICQMLGILPAGRGGSGGSSGGFGGGGFGGGGGGGGFSGGGGSFGGGGSSGGW
;
A
#
# COMPACT_ATOMS: atom_id res chain seq x y z
N MET A 1 -45.55 -10.05 -18.32
CA MET A 1 -45.00 -10.21 -16.95
C MET A 1 -43.52 -10.60 -16.90
N GLY A 2 -42.97 -11.36 -17.87
CA GLY A 2 -41.54 -11.75 -17.86
C GLY A 2 -40.56 -10.59 -18.03
N ILE A 3 -40.86 -9.64 -18.92
CA ILE A 3 -39.98 -8.50 -19.25
C ILE A 3 -39.68 -7.61 -18.02
N VAL A 4 -40.66 -7.42 -17.15
CA VAL A 4 -40.50 -6.65 -15.89
C VAL A 4 -39.58 -7.38 -14.92
N LYS A 5 -39.62 -8.73 -14.86
CA LYS A 5 -38.72 -9.52 -14.00
C LYS A 5 -37.27 -9.46 -14.49
N TYR A 6 -37.05 -9.56 -15.79
CA TYR A 6 -35.70 -9.47 -16.37
C TYR A 6 -35.12 -8.05 -16.25
N ALA A 7 -35.94 -7.01 -16.45
CA ALA A 7 -35.52 -5.62 -16.23
C ALA A 7 -35.12 -5.37 -14.76
N LEU A 8 -35.86 -5.94 -13.81
CA LEU A 8 -35.59 -5.77 -12.38
C LEU A 8 -34.32 -6.53 -11.93
N VAL A 9 -34.05 -7.70 -12.51
CA VAL A 9 -32.79 -8.44 -12.30
C VAL A 9 -31.59 -7.72 -12.91
N LEU A 10 -31.75 -7.12 -14.10
CA LEU A 10 -30.69 -6.39 -14.79
C LEU A 10 -30.36 -5.08 -14.07
N VAL A 11 -31.36 -4.38 -13.52
CA VAL A 11 -31.15 -3.22 -12.64
C VAL A 11 -30.48 -3.63 -11.33
N LEU A 12 -30.85 -4.78 -10.73
CA LEU A 12 -30.18 -5.30 -9.52
C LEU A 12 -28.71 -5.67 -9.78
N TRP A 13 -28.39 -6.18 -10.97
CA TRP A 13 -27.02 -6.50 -11.38
C TRP A 13 -26.18 -5.24 -11.65
N VAL A 14 -26.77 -4.19 -12.23
CA VAL A 14 -26.08 -2.91 -12.47
C VAL A 14 -25.81 -2.16 -11.16
N VAL A 15 -26.72 -2.25 -10.18
CA VAL A 15 -26.52 -1.67 -8.84
C VAL A 15 -25.46 -2.45 -8.03
N ALA A 16 -25.33 -3.77 -8.25
CA ALA A 16 -24.31 -4.57 -7.58
C ALA A 16 -22.86 -4.27 -8.04
N VAL A 17 -22.67 -3.64 -9.21
CA VAL A 17 -21.35 -3.38 -9.81
C VAL A 17 -20.75 -2.01 -9.42
N THR A 18 -21.46 -1.15 -8.70
CA THR A 18 -21.05 0.28 -8.56
C THR A 18 -20.74 0.79 -7.15
N ALA A 19 -20.57 -0.09 -6.16
CA ALA A 19 -20.12 0.32 -4.82
C ALA A 19 -18.66 -0.10 -4.56
N GLN A 20 -17.70 0.45 -5.30
CA GLN A 20 -16.34 0.53 -4.75
C GLN A 20 -16.35 1.66 -3.72
N ALA A 21 -16.28 1.29 -2.45
CA ALA A 21 -16.16 2.26 -1.38
C ALA A 21 -14.85 3.03 -1.57
N GLU A 22 -14.94 4.35 -1.74
CA GLU A 22 -13.76 5.22 -1.76
C GLU A 22 -13.05 5.14 -0.40
N LEU A 23 -11.74 4.84 -0.44
CA LEU A 23 -10.92 4.78 0.76
C LEU A 23 -10.90 6.13 1.46
N LYS A 24 -11.22 6.14 2.75
CA LYS A 24 -11.14 7.34 3.58
C LYS A 24 -9.80 7.40 4.27
N PHE A 25 -8.99 8.39 3.93
CA PHE A 25 -7.70 8.61 4.59
C PHE A 25 -7.83 9.58 5.77
N PRO A 26 -7.12 9.34 6.88
CA PRO A 26 -7.03 10.34 7.94
C PRO A 26 -6.29 11.59 7.43
N PRO A 27 -6.58 12.78 7.99
CA PRO A 27 -5.82 13.97 7.64
C PRO A 27 -4.38 13.83 8.11
N LEU A 28 -3.44 14.34 7.31
CA LEU A 28 -2.05 14.46 7.71
C LEU A 28 -1.91 15.60 8.73
N THR A 29 -1.77 15.27 10.00
CA THR A 29 -1.66 16.26 11.10
C THR A 29 -0.22 16.54 11.51
N GLY A 30 0.74 15.79 10.99
CA GLY A 30 2.17 15.92 11.28
C GLY A 30 2.93 14.67 10.91
N ARG A 31 4.13 14.53 11.48
CA ARG A 31 5.02 13.37 11.24
C ARG A 31 4.56 12.10 11.95
N VAL A 32 3.69 12.24 12.95
CA VAL A 32 3.08 11.11 13.65
C VAL A 32 1.57 11.32 13.71
N VAL A 33 0.82 10.39 13.11
CA VAL A 33 -0.65 10.37 13.07
C VAL A 33 -1.13 9.10 13.78
N ASP A 34 -1.45 9.21 15.08
CA ASP A 34 -1.78 8.06 15.92
C ASP A 34 -3.29 7.89 16.12
N ASN A 35 -4.02 7.50 15.07
CA ASN A 35 -5.48 7.36 15.11
C ASN A 35 -5.94 6.10 15.86
N ALA A 36 -5.07 5.10 16.03
CA ALA A 36 -5.36 3.87 16.77
C ALA A 36 -4.98 3.94 18.26
N GLN A 37 -4.39 5.06 18.70
CA GLN A 37 -3.90 5.27 20.07
C GLN A 37 -2.90 4.18 20.54
N MET A 38 -1.96 3.81 19.65
CA MET A 38 -0.96 2.78 19.91
C MET A 38 0.37 3.34 20.44
N ILE A 39 0.52 4.67 20.45
CA ILE A 39 1.75 5.36 20.85
C ILE A 39 1.49 6.17 22.11
N GLU A 40 2.32 5.96 23.13
CA GLU A 40 2.29 6.77 24.35
C GLU A 40 2.52 8.26 24.03
N PRO A 41 1.83 9.20 24.71
CA PRO A 41 1.95 10.62 24.38
C PRO A 41 3.39 11.15 24.40
N THR A 42 4.19 10.73 25.38
CA THR A 42 5.60 11.11 25.52
C THR A 42 6.44 10.59 24.35
N VAL A 43 6.24 9.34 23.94
CA VAL A 43 6.91 8.73 22.79
C VAL A 43 6.49 9.41 21.49
N ARG A 44 5.21 9.77 21.35
CA ARG A 44 4.68 10.50 20.18
C ARG A 44 5.36 11.86 20.00
N GLU A 45 5.54 12.60 21.08
CA GLU A 45 6.24 13.89 21.07
C GLU A 45 7.71 13.71 20.70
N GLN A 46 8.40 12.72 21.29
CA GLN A 46 9.79 12.40 20.98
C GLN A 46 9.97 12.02 19.50
N LEU A 47 9.11 11.14 18.98
CA LEU A 47 9.11 10.76 17.57
C LEU A 47 8.88 11.97 16.67
N THR A 48 7.92 12.83 17.01
CA THR A 48 7.65 14.05 16.24
C THR A 48 8.88 14.95 16.14
N GLN A 49 9.60 15.14 17.25
CA GLN A 49 10.83 15.95 17.28
C GLN A 49 11.97 15.29 16.50
N GLN A 50 12.17 13.98 16.66
CA GLN A 50 13.20 13.22 15.95
C GLN A 50 12.99 13.27 14.44
N LEU A 51 11.77 13.00 13.98
CA LEU A 51 11.41 13.03 12.57
C LEU A 51 11.51 14.45 11.99
N GLN A 52 11.18 15.47 12.79
CA GLN A 52 11.37 16.87 12.38
C GLN A 52 12.86 17.22 12.22
N ALA A 53 13.71 16.80 13.15
CA ALA A 53 15.15 17.03 13.07
C ALA A 53 15.79 16.28 11.89
N HIS A 54 15.33 15.06 11.61
CA HIS A 54 15.76 14.31 10.44
C HIS A 54 15.40 15.05 9.15
N GLU A 55 14.13 15.42 8.97
CA GLU A 55 13.69 16.16 7.79
C GLU A 55 14.42 17.51 7.65
N ALA A 56 14.67 18.22 8.73
CA ALA A 56 15.42 19.47 8.69
C ALA A 56 16.89 19.29 8.26
N SER A 57 17.49 18.13 8.56
CA SER A 57 18.91 17.86 8.27
C SER A 57 19.14 17.19 6.92
N THR A 58 18.22 16.33 6.46
CA THR A 58 18.37 15.56 5.21
C THR A 58 17.41 16.02 4.10
N GLY A 59 16.30 16.67 4.48
CA GLY A 59 15.18 16.96 3.59
C GLY A 59 14.28 15.74 3.32
N GLU A 60 14.58 14.58 3.90
CA GLU A 60 13.81 13.34 3.76
C GLU A 60 12.62 13.33 4.72
N GLN A 61 11.45 12.90 4.25
CA GLN A 61 10.22 12.92 5.04
C GLN A 61 9.85 11.51 5.48
N LEU A 62 10.03 11.21 6.77
CA LEU A 62 9.54 9.98 7.38
C LEU A 62 8.30 10.28 8.22
N VAL A 63 7.21 9.57 7.94
CA VAL A 63 5.91 9.70 8.64
C VAL A 63 5.51 8.38 9.27
N VAL A 64 4.88 8.44 10.43
CA VAL A 64 4.31 7.28 11.14
C VAL A 64 2.80 7.45 11.22
N VAL A 65 2.06 6.40 10.89
CA VAL A 65 0.61 6.36 11.04
C VAL A 65 0.16 5.08 11.72
N THR A 66 -0.75 5.21 12.68
CA THR A 66 -1.48 4.07 13.26
C THR A 66 -2.95 4.19 12.91
N LEU A 67 -3.55 3.09 12.47
CA LEU A 67 -4.91 3.00 11.96
C LEU A 67 -5.67 1.92 12.72
N ALA A 68 -6.97 2.14 12.94
CA ALA A 68 -7.82 1.09 13.49
C ALA A 68 -7.89 -0.07 12.50
N ASP A 69 -8.32 0.20 11.27
CA ASP A 69 -8.48 -0.78 10.20
C ASP A 69 -8.03 -0.24 8.83
N LEU A 70 -7.94 -1.14 7.84
CA LEU A 70 -7.57 -0.85 6.45
C LEU A 70 -8.78 -0.77 5.50
N GLN A 71 -10.00 -0.68 6.03
CA GLN A 71 -11.25 -0.60 5.26
C GLN A 71 -11.42 -1.77 4.26
N GLY A 72 -10.93 -2.96 4.63
CA GLY A 72 -10.96 -4.15 3.78
C GLY A 72 -9.96 -4.14 2.61
N THR A 73 -9.02 -3.20 2.59
CA THR A 73 -7.95 -3.10 1.58
C THR A 73 -6.66 -3.73 2.08
N ASP A 74 -5.82 -4.25 1.17
CA ASP A 74 -4.49 -4.71 1.55
C ASP A 74 -3.61 -3.55 2.03
N ILE A 75 -2.70 -3.80 2.96
CA ILE A 75 -1.87 -2.76 3.56
C ILE A 75 -0.89 -2.12 2.55
N ALA A 76 -0.45 -2.87 1.53
CA ALA A 76 0.38 -2.32 0.46
C ALA A 76 -0.40 -1.32 -0.39
N ASP A 77 -1.59 -1.71 -0.86
CA ASP A 77 -2.46 -0.84 -1.65
C ASP A 77 -2.94 0.37 -0.86
N PHE A 78 -3.30 0.17 0.41
CA PHE A 78 -3.69 1.25 1.31
C PHE A 78 -2.53 2.22 1.51
N GLY A 79 -1.33 1.69 1.80
CA GLY A 79 -0.14 2.50 2.08
C GLY A 79 0.34 3.30 0.89
N TYR A 80 0.36 2.69 -0.29
CA TYR A 80 0.67 3.38 -1.54
C TYR A 80 -0.30 4.55 -1.77
N GLN A 81 -1.61 4.33 -1.64
CA GLN A 81 -2.61 5.37 -1.85
C GLN A 81 -2.54 6.46 -0.77
N LEU A 82 -2.31 6.09 0.50
CA LEU A 82 -2.15 7.03 1.60
C LEU A 82 -0.91 7.92 1.39
N GLY A 83 0.23 7.32 1.06
CA GLY A 83 1.47 8.05 0.78
C GLY A 83 1.31 9.08 -0.33
N ARG A 84 0.60 8.72 -1.42
CA ARG A 84 0.26 9.64 -2.51
C ARG A 84 -0.76 10.71 -2.10
N ALA A 85 -1.81 10.33 -1.37
CA ALA A 85 -2.83 11.27 -0.90
C ALA A 85 -2.24 12.34 0.03
N TRP A 86 -1.27 11.94 0.85
CA TRP A 86 -0.53 12.83 1.73
C TRP A 86 0.63 13.56 1.04
N GLY A 87 1.08 13.09 -0.12
CA GLY A 87 2.19 13.66 -0.86
C GLY A 87 3.50 13.62 -0.05
N ILE A 88 3.79 12.52 0.65
CA ILE A 88 4.99 12.43 1.49
C ILE A 88 6.25 12.41 0.61
N GLY A 89 7.25 13.21 0.99
CA GLY A 89 8.48 13.43 0.24
C GLY A 89 8.40 14.67 -0.65
N GLN A 90 9.55 15.10 -1.18
CA GLN A 90 9.64 16.22 -2.12
C GLN A 90 9.36 15.73 -3.55
N LYS A 91 8.51 16.44 -4.30
CA LYS A 91 8.08 16.09 -5.66
C LYS A 91 9.18 15.58 -6.60
N ASP A 92 10.34 16.24 -6.60
CA ASP A 92 11.43 15.90 -7.52
C ASP A 92 12.43 14.89 -6.93
N LYS A 93 12.37 14.64 -5.62
CA LYS A 93 13.31 13.75 -4.93
C LYS A 93 12.70 12.41 -4.55
N ASN A 94 11.37 12.33 -4.41
CA ASN A 94 10.66 11.12 -3.97
C ASN A 94 11.25 10.55 -2.67
N ASN A 95 11.72 11.43 -1.78
CA ASN A 95 12.47 11.08 -0.59
C ASN A 95 11.58 10.92 0.64
N GLY A 96 10.42 10.29 0.44
CA GLY A 96 9.41 10.04 1.46
C GLY A 96 9.45 8.60 1.95
N ALA A 97 9.17 8.36 3.23
CA ALA A 97 8.94 7.04 3.79
C ALA A 97 7.76 7.09 4.76
N LEU A 98 7.02 5.99 4.86
CA LEU A 98 5.81 5.89 5.67
C LEU A 98 5.79 4.56 6.42
N LEU A 99 5.77 4.61 7.75
CA LEU A 99 5.49 3.46 8.61
C LEU A 99 4.00 3.42 8.93
N ILE A 100 3.32 2.36 8.53
CA ILE A 100 1.89 2.12 8.72
C ILE A 100 1.71 0.97 9.69
N VAL A 101 0.86 1.15 10.69
CA VAL A 101 0.44 0.10 11.61
C VAL A 101 -1.08 0.04 11.65
N ALA A 102 -1.65 -1.08 11.21
CA ALA A 102 -3.08 -1.36 11.23
C ALA A 102 -3.39 -2.33 12.37
N ARG A 103 -4.10 -1.83 13.39
CA ARG A 103 -4.30 -2.55 14.65
C ARG A 103 -5.19 -3.76 14.49
N ASP A 104 -6.32 -3.62 13.80
CA ASP A 104 -7.37 -4.63 13.77
C ASP A 104 -6.98 -5.79 12.85
N GLU A 105 -6.26 -5.52 11.74
CA GLU A 105 -5.65 -6.54 10.88
C GLU A 105 -4.34 -7.11 11.44
N ARG A 106 -3.77 -6.49 12.48
CA ARG A 106 -2.43 -6.82 13.02
C ARG A 106 -1.36 -6.85 11.94
N LYS A 107 -1.40 -5.87 11.05
CA LYS A 107 -0.48 -5.69 9.93
C LYS A 107 0.31 -4.41 10.06
N LEU A 108 1.54 -4.42 9.61
CA LEU A 108 2.38 -3.23 9.50
C LEU A 108 3.10 -3.23 8.16
N ARG A 109 3.44 -2.04 7.67
CA ARG A 109 4.18 -1.85 6.43
C ARG A 109 5.07 -0.63 6.52
N ILE A 110 6.27 -0.75 5.95
CA ILE A 110 7.11 0.38 5.59
C ILE A 110 6.90 0.59 4.10
N GLU A 111 6.45 1.77 3.70
CA GLU A 111 6.32 2.21 2.31
C GLU A 111 7.44 3.21 2.02
N VAL A 112 8.14 3.02 0.91
CA VAL A 112 9.36 3.76 0.58
C VAL A 112 9.20 4.48 -0.76
N GLY A 113 9.54 5.76 -0.78
CA GLY A 113 9.62 6.56 -1.99
C GLY A 113 10.91 6.29 -2.75
N TYR A 114 10.86 6.42 -4.08
CA TYR A 114 11.94 6.03 -4.99
C TYR A 114 13.32 6.62 -4.62
N GLY A 115 13.37 7.82 -4.03
CA GLY A 115 14.61 8.48 -3.65
C GLY A 115 15.31 7.90 -2.43
N LEU A 116 14.69 6.94 -1.73
CA LEU A 116 15.24 6.29 -0.54
C LEU A 116 15.48 4.79 -0.74
N GLU A 117 15.05 4.21 -1.87
CA GLU A 117 15.12 2.76 -2.15
C GLU A 117 16.57 2.25 -2.27
N ASP A 118 17.55 3.14 -2.46
CA ASP A 118 18.97 2.80 -2.49
C ASP A 118 19.51 2.37 -1.11
N ARG A 119 18.91 2.87 -0.03
CA ARG A 119 19.29 2.59 1.35
C ARG A 119 18.21 1.81 2.09
N LEU A 120 16.99 2.34 2.09
CA LEU A 120 15.84 1.71 2.74
C LEU A 120 15.16 0.75 1.76
N THR A 121 15.86 -0.31 1.41
CA THR A 121 15.39 -1.35 0.47
C THR A 121 14.24 -2.17 1.08
N ASP A 122 13.58 -2.99 0.26
CA ASP A 122 12.61 -3.99 0.72
C ASP A 122 13.23 -4.96 1.73
N ALA A 123 14.49 -5.36 1.52
CA ALA A 123 15.22 -6.26 2.41
C ALA A 123 15.49 -5.61 3.78
N GLN A 124 15.97 -4.36 3.78
CA GLN A 124 16.19 -3.60 5.01
C GLN A 124 14.87 -3.31 5.74
N SER A 125 13.82 -2.96 4.99
CA SER A 125 12.47 -2.79 5.53
C SER A 125 11.96 -4.08 6.18
N SER A 126 12.20 -5.23 5.55
CA SER A 126 11.86 -6.55 6.08
C SER A 126 12.64 -6.87 7.37
N VAL A 127 13.93 -6.55 7.43
CA VAL A 127 14.74 -6.70 8.65
C VAL A 127 14.19 -5.85 9.78
N ILE A 128 13.91 -4.57 9.53
CA ILE A 128 13.34 -3.65 10.53
C ILE A 128 12.02 -4.21 11.06
N ILE A 129 11.10 -4.59 10.17
CA ILE A 129 9.80 -5.15 10.57
C ILE A 129 9.98 -6.42 11.39
N ASN A 130 10.72 -7.41 10.89
CA ASN A 130 10.74 -8.74 11.47
C ASN A 130 11.64 -8.86 12.70
N GLN A 131 12.74 -8.11 12.77
CA GLN A 131 13.72 -8.20 13.86
C GLN A 131 13.55 -7.11 14.91
N VAL A 132 12.99 -5.95 14.56
CA VAL A 132 12.87 -4.81 15.48
C VAL A 132 11.44 -4.63 15.95
N ILE A 133 10.48 -4.51 15.02
CA ILE A 133 9.11 -4.11 15.36
C ILE A 133 8.29 -5.29 15.87
N THR A 134 8.21 -6.37 15.08
CA THR A 134 7.36 -7.53 15.34
C THR A 134 7.62 -8.20 16.70
N PRO A 135 8.86 -8.36 17.21
CA PRO A 135 9.09 -8.93 18.53
C PRO A 135 8.47 -8.11 19.67
N ALA A 136 8.52 -6.77 19.59
CA ALA A 136 7.88 -5.90 20.57
C ALA A 136 6.35 -5.99 20.46
N PHE A 137 5.80 -6.05 19.26
CA PHE A 137 4.35 -6.17 19.04
C PHE A 137 3.78 -7.49 19.57
N LYS A 138 4.51 -8.61 19.41
CA LYS A 138 4.16 -9.91 19.98
C LYS A 138 4.05 -9.91 21.51
N THR A 139 4.75 -8.99 22.17
CA THR A 139 4.69 -8.81 23.63
C THR A 139 3.76 -7.68 24.07
N GLY A 140 2.98 -7.10 23.15
CA GLY A 140 2.05 -6.00 23.41
C GLY A 140 2.72 -4.64 23.57
N ASN A 141 4.03 -4.54 23.36
CA ASN A 141 4.82 -3.31 23.50
C ASN A 141 4.79 -2.49 22.19
N PHE A 142 3.60 -2.02 21.79
CA PHE A 142 3.40 -1.31 20.50
C PHE A 142 4.17 -0.01 20.40
N SER A 143 4.05 0.86 21.40
CA SER A 143 4.73 2.16 21.41
C SER A 143 6.25 2.00 21.26
N LYS A 144 6.83 0.99 21.95
CA LYS A 144 8.25 0.65 21.85
C LYS A 144 8.62 0.09 20.48
N GLY A 145 7.82 -0.83 19.94
CA GLY A 145 8.07 -1.40 18.60
C GLY A 145 8.07 -0.32 17.52
N ILE A 146 7.14 0.64 17.60
CA ILE A 146 7.08 1.78 16.68
C ILE A 146 8.30 2.69 16.87
N SER A 147 8.67 3.04 18.11
CA SER A 147 9.81 3.92 18.36
C SER A 147 11.13 3.31 17.88
N ASP A 148 11.34 2.04 18.17
CA ASP A 148 12.57 1.33 17.78
C ASP A 148 12.61 1.11 16.27
N GLY A 149 11.46 0.82 15.64
CA GLY A 149 11.33 0.73 14.19
C GLY A 149 11.71 2.03 13.49
N VAL A 150 11.21 3.17 13.98
CA VAL A 150 11.60 4.49 13.45
C VAL A 150 13.08 4.74 13.63
N ALA A 151 13.63 4.47 14.82
CA ALA A 151 15.07 4.63 15.06
C ALA A 151 15.90 3.77 14.09
N ALA A 152 15.50 2.53 13.84
CA ALA A 152 16.14 1.64 12.88
C ALA A 152 16.06 2.17 11.43
N MET A 153 14.89 2.69 11.01
CA MET A 153 14.75 3.34 9.70
C MET A 153 15.71 4.53 9.57
N LEU A 154 15.84 5.37 10.59
CA LEU A 154 16.76 6.51 10.59
C LEU A 154 18.23 6.08 10.52
N VAL A 155 18.59 4.96 11.15
CA VAL A 155 19.96 4.38 11.07
C VAL A 155 20.27 3.91 9.65
N VAL A 156 19.33 3.21 9.01
CA VAL A 156 19.46 2.75 7.62
C VAL A 156 19.53 3.93 6.65
N LEU A 157 18.67 4.93 6.80
CA LEU A 157 18.74 6.18 6.03
C LEU A 157 20.05 6.94 6.31
N GLY A 158 20.60 6.85 7.51
CA GLY A 158 21.95 7.37 7.82
C GLY A 158 23.10 6.63 7.11
N GLY A 159 22.81 5.59 6.31
CA GLY A 159 23.80 4.81 5.56
C GLY A 159 24.35 3.60 6.31
N ASN A 160 23.72 3.19 7.41
CA ASN A 160 24.14 2.04 8.20
C ASN A 160 23.07 0.92 8.09
N PRO A 161 23.19 0.00 7.11
CA PRO A 161 22.24 -1.10 6.97
C PRO A 161 22.30 -2.05 8.17
N LEU A 162 21.16 -2.66 8.50
CA LEU A 162 21.06 -3.71 9.50
C LEU A 162 21.46 -5.06 8.91
N ASP A 163 21.94 -5.96 9.78
CA ASP A 163 22.33 -7.31 9.41
C ASP A 163 21.11 -8.10 8.92
N GLU A 164 21.16 -8.51 7.65
CA GLU A 164 20.20 -9.44 7.08
C GLU A 164 20.55 -10.85 7.58
N PRO A 165 19.56 -11.62 8.08
CA PRO A 165 19.84 -12.97 8.53
C PRO A 165 20.31 -13.77 7.32
N SER A 166 21.37 -14.55 7.48
CA SER A 166 21.91 -15.43 6.43
C SER A 166 20.99 -16.62 6.19
N THR A 167 19.79 -16.36 5.69
CA THR A 167 18.88 -17.39 5.22
C THR A 167 19.23 -17.68 3.77
N VAL A 168 19.76 -18.88 3.51
CA VAL A 168 19.62 -19.54 2.22
C VAL A 168 18.17 -19.36 1.81
N TYR A 169 17.92 -18.70 0.67
CA TYR A 169 16.58 -18.51 0.13
C TYR A 169 15.99 -19.90 -0.19
N GLU A 170 15.42 -20.59 0.79
CA GLU A 170 14.28 -21.44 0.52
C GLU A 170 13.15 -20.47 0.17
N SER A 171 12.89 -20.37 -1.13
CA SER A 171 11.73 -19.71 -1.69
C SER A 171 10.50 -20.22 -0.94
N SER A 172 10.08 -19.47 0.09
CA SER A 172 8.72 -19.53 0.59
C SER A 172 7.85 -18.96 -0.51
N GLY A 173 7.56 -19.80 -1.49
CA GLY A 173 6.56 -19.54 -2.50
C GLY A 173 5.31 -19.08 -1.78
N SER A 174 4.76 -17.97 -2.27
CA SER A 174 3.35 -17.64 -2.16
C SER A 174 2.53 -18.92 -2.02
N GLU A 175 1.70 -19.03 -0.98
CA GLU A 175 0.78 -20.16 -0.76
C GLU A 175 -0.21 -20.41 -1.92
N GLU A 176 -0.06 -19.70 -3.05
CA GLU A 176 -0.66 -20.02 -4.34
C GLU A 176 -0.13 -21.32 -4.98
N SER A 177 1.12 -21.73 -4.73
CA SER A 177 1.69 -22.94 -5.36
C SER A 177 1.24 -24.26 -4.73
N ASP A 178 0.61 -24.19 -3.55
CA ASP A 178 0.23 -25.37 -2.77
C ASP A 178 -1.06 -26.02 -3.30
N PHE A 179 -1.96 -25.24 -3.91
CA PHE A 179 -3.20 -25.74 -4.49
C PHE A 179 -2.96 -26.52 -5.80
N ILE A 180 -2.13 -25.98 -6.70
CA ILE A 180 -1.82 -26.58 -8.00
C ILE A 180 -1.01 -27.87 -7.84
N SER A 181 -0.04 -27.86 -6.91
CA SER A 181 0.81 -29.03 -6.63
C SER A 181 0.05 -30.15 -5.93
N ARG A 182 -0.92 -29.82 -5.07
CA ARG A 182 -1.72 -30.81 -4.32
C ARG A 182 -2.81 -31.46 -5.16
N HIS A 183 -3.30 -30.80 -6.21
CA HIS A 183 -4.38 -31.32 -7.07
C HIS A 183 -4.15 -31.03 -8.57
N PRO A 184 -3.08 -31.57 -9.19
CA PRO A 184 -2.78 -31.33 -10.60
C PRO A 184 -3.94 -31.76 -11.51
N GLY A 185 -4.66 -32.83 -11.16
CA GLY A 185 -5.84 -33.28 -11.89
C GLY A 185 -7.03 -32.32 -11.83
N LEU A 186 -7.26 -31.66 -10.69
CA LEU A 186 -8.35 -30.69 -10.54
C LEU A 186 -8.04 -29.38 -11.29
N PHE A 187 -6.79 -28.95 -11.26
CA PHE A 187 -6.33 -27.79 -12.03
C PHE A 187 -6.50 -28.02 -13.54
N ILE A 188 -6.04 -29.17 -14.06
CA ILE A 188 -6.21 -29.53 -15.48
C ILE A 188 -7.70 -29.63 -15.83
N PHE A 189 -8.53 -30.20 -14.95
CA PHE A 189 -9.98 -30.29 -15.14
C PHE A 189 -10.64 -28.91 -15.21
N LEU A 190 -10.29 -27.97 -14.32
CA LEU A 190 -10.84 -26.61 -14.32
C LEU A 190 -10.39 -25.80 -15.56
N VAL A 191 -9.13 -25.93 -15.97
CA VAL A 191 -8.62 -25.30 -17.20
C VAL A 191 -9.34 -25.87 -18.43
N MET A 192 -9.55 -27.18 -18.49
CA MET A 192 -10.27 -27.82 -19.60
C MET A 192 -11.74 -27.40 -19.63
N LEU A 193 -12.40 -27.34 -18.47
CA LEU A 193 -13.77 -26.81 -18.33
C LEU A 193 -13.85 -25.35 -18.80
N PHE A 194 -12.87 -24.51 -18.45
CA PHE A 194 -12.81 -23.12 -18.90
C PHE A 194 -12.66 -23.01 -20.41
N ILE A 195 -11.77 -23.80 -21.03
CA ILE A 195 -11.59 -23.83 -22.49
C ILE A 195 -12.87 -24.28 -23.19
N VAL A 196 -13.52 -25.36 -22.72
CA VAL A 196 -14.78 -25.84 -23.29
C VAL A 196 -15.89 -24.80 -23.12
N THR A 197 -15.95 -24.12 -21.97
CA THR A 197 -16.94 -23.06 -21.72
C THR A 197 -16.73 -21.88 -22.68
N VAL A 198 -15.48 -21.42 -22.85
CA VAL A 198 -15.14 -20.35 -23.81
C VAL A 198 -15.47 -20.77 -25.24
N PHE A 199 -15.18 -22.01 -25.62
CA PHE A 199 -15.48 -22.55 -26.95
C PHE A 199 -16.99 -22.62 -27.21
N ILE A 200 -17.78 -23.09 -26.23
CA ILE A 200 -19.24 -23.11 -26.29
C ILE A 200 -19.79 -21.67 -26.37
N CYS A 201 -19.26 -20.74 -25.58
CA CYS A 201 -19.67 -19.34 -25.60
C CYS A 201 -19.32 -18.62 -26.91
N GLN A 202 -18.20 -18.97 -27.56
CA GLN A 202 -17.85 -18.50 -28.90
C GLN A 202 -18.77 -19.10 -29.98
N MET A 203 -19.13 -20.38 -29.85
CA MET A 203 -20.01 -21.09 -30.80
C MET A 203 -21.48 -20.64 -30.68
N LEU A 204 -21.91 -20.25 -29.48
CA LEU A 204 -23.23 -19.66 -29.20
C LEU A 204 -23.29 -18.13 -29.43
N GLY A 205 -22.19 -17.50 -29.86
CA GLY A 205 -22.15 -16.09 -30.24
C GLY A 205 -22.31 -15.08 -29.09
N ILE A 206 -22.01 -15.49 -27.85
CA ILE A 206 -22.19 -14.66 -26.63
C ILE A 206 -20.91 -13.84 -26.31
N LEU A 207 -19.77 -14.18 -26.92
CA LEU A 207 -18.51 -13.43 -26.78
C LEU A 207 -18.15 -12.72 -28.10
N PRO A 208 -17.76 -11.43 -28.08
CA PRO A 208 -17.31 -10.74 -29.29
C PRO A 208 -16.00 -11.35 -29.77
N ALA A 209 -16.05 -11.98 -30.96
CA ALA A 209 -14.87 -12.40 -31.68
C ALA A 209 -14.01 -11.16 -31.99
N GLY A 210 -12.75 -11.18 -31.55
CA GLY A 210 -11.78 -10.13 -31.82
C GLY A 210 -11.71 -9.80 -33.30
N ARG A 211 -12.28 -8.65 -33.67
CA ARG A 211 -12.14 -8.06 -35.00
C ARG A 211 -11.08 -6.97 -34.88
N GLY A 212 -9.87 -7.30 -35.33
CA GLY A 212 -8.83 -6.31 -35.60
C GLY A 212 -9.39 -5.21 -36.50
N GLY A 213 -9.13 -3.96 -36.11
CA GLY A 213 -9.58 -2.77 -36.81
C GLY A 213 -8.64 -1.60 -36.55
N SER A 214 -7.73 -1.40 -37.50
CA SER A 214 -7.00 -0.17 -37.76
C SER A 214 -7.95 1.03 -37.87
N GLY A 215 -7.58 2.19 -37.31
CA GLY A 215 -8.28 3.46 -37.55
C GLY A 215 -7.96 4.53 -36.51
N GLY A 216 -7.17 5.54 -36.89
CA GLY A 216 -6.82 6.68 -36.05
C GLY A 216 -7.91 7.76 -35.94
N SER A 217 -7.80 8.57 -34.88
CA SER A 217 -8.33 9.95 -34.70
C SER A 217 -7.77 10.43 -33.37
N SER A 218 -6.84 11.40 -33.30
CA SER A 218 -6.97 12.84 -33.49
C SER A 218 -7.95 13.55 -32.54
N GLY A 219 -7.42 14.42 -31.68
CA GLY A 219 -8.13 15.36 -30.80
C GLY A 219 -7.79 15.08 -29.32
N GLY A 220 -7.20 15.97 -28.52
CA GLY A 220 -7.07 17.42 -28.57
C GLY A 220 -7.76 18.03 -27.33
N PHE A 221 -7.02 18.88 -26.61
CA PHE A 221 -7.45 19.93 -25.65
C PHE A 221 -7.51 19.68 -24.12
N GLY A 222 -6.91 20.65 -23.41
CA GLY A 222 -7.24 21.09 -22.04
C GLY A 222 -6.20 20.69 -20.99
N GLY A 223 -5.29 21.52 -20.49
CA GLY A 223 -5.30 22.99 -20.40
C GLY A 223 -6.16 23.44 -19.23
N GLY A 224 -5.58 23.55 -18.02
CA GLY A 224 -6.28 24.06 -16.84
C GLY A 224 -5.38 24.14 -15.61
N GLY A 225 -4.65 25.25 -15.48
CA GLY A 225 -4.03 25.62 -14.21
C GLY A 225 -5.05 26.30 -13.30
N PHE A 226 -4.86 26.16 -11.99
CA PHE A 226 -5.35 27.11 -11.00
C PHE A 226 -4.31 27.22 -9.89
N GLY A 227 -3.80 28.45 -9.73
CA GLY A 227 -3.14 28.87 -8.52
C GLY A 227 -4.16 29.35 -7.47
N GLY A 228 -3.67 29.55 -6.26
CA GLY A 228 -4.44 30.18 -5.18
C GLY A 228 -3.83 29.86 -3.83
N GLY A 229 -3.05 30.80 -3.30
CA GLY A 229 -2.34 30.67 -2.03
C GLY A 229 -3.23 30.73 -0.79
N GLY A 230 -2.64 30.38 0.33
CA GLY A 230 -3.22 30.51 1.66
C GLY A 230 -2.24 30.01 2.72
N GLY A 231 -1.54 30.93 3.36
CA GLY A 231 -0.52 30.65 4.36
C GLY A 231 -1.08 30.09 5.67
N GLY A 232 -0.34 29.13 6.22
CA GLY A 232 -0.46 28.59 7.56
C GLY A 232 0.67 27.59 7.72
N GLY A 233 1.53 27.77 8.73
CA GLY A 233 2.64 26.86 9.02
C GLY A 233 2.13 25.51 9.50
N GLY A 234 1.67 24.68 8.55
CA GLY A 234 1.29 23.29 8.75
C GLY A 234 2.25 22.39 8.00
N PHE A 235 2.48 21.18 8.53
CA PHE A 235 3.20 20.15 7.80
C PHE A 235 2.41 19.81 6.54
N SER A 236 2.90 20.25 5.38
CA SER A 236 2.35 19.93 4.07
C SER A 236 3.28 18.93 3.41
N GLY A 237 2.74 17.80 2.94
CA GLY A 237 3.50 16.87 2.11
C GLY A 237 4.00 17.57 0.86
N GLY A 238 5.27 17.33 0.49
CA GLY A 238 5.95 17.99 -0.62
C GLY A 238 5.63 17.42 -2.00
N GLY A 239 4.75 16.42 -2.10
CA GLY A 239 4.27 15.84 -3.34
C GLY A 239 5.16 14.74 -3.95
N GLY A 240 5.99 14.06 -3.17
CA GLY A 240 6.79 12.92 -3.63
C GLY A 240 5.95 11.72 -4.10
N SER A 241 6.46 10.97 -5.08
CA SER A 241 5.85 9.74 -5.60
C SER A 241 6.37 8.50 -4.86
N PHE A 242 5.45 7.58 -4.56
CA PHE A 242 5.76 6.23 -4.07
C PHE A 242 5.78 5.24 -5.23
N GLY A 243 6.74 4.30 -5.21
CA GLY A 243 6.95 3.31 -6.26
C GLY A 243 6.36 1.93 -5.96
N GLY A 244 5.81 1.73 -4.76
CA GLY A 244 5.44 0.41 -4.23
C GLY A 244 6.57 -0.31 -3.49
N GLY A 245 7.73 0.33 -3.33
CA GLY A 245 8.85 -0.17 -2.54
C GLY A 245 8.53 -0.25 -1.04
N GLY A 246 9.20 -1.17 -0.35
CA GLY A 246 9.09 -1.42 1.07
C GLY A 246 8.65 -2.84 1.41
N SER A 247 8.32 -3.08 2.68
CA SER A 247 8.00 -4.42 3.19
C SER A 247 6.81 -4.40 4.13
N SER A 248 6.05 -5.49 4.16
CA SER A 248 4.90 -5.70 5.04
C SER A 248 5.13 -6.89 5.97
N GLY A 249 4.56 -6.82 7.17
CA GLY A 249 4.55 -7.91 8.14
C GLY A 249 3.28 -7.93 8.98
N GLY A 250 3.22 -8.84 9.95
CA GLY A 250 2.12 -8.95 10.90
C GLY A 250 2.54 -9.58 12.23
N TRP A 251 1.66 -9.52 13.24
CA TRP A 251 1.96 -9.97 14.63
C TRP A 251 0.80 -10.64 15.38
#